data_AF-A0A934V625-F1
#
_entry.id   AF-A0A934V625-F1
#
_cell.length_a   1.000
_cell.length_b   1.000
_cell.length_c   1.000
_cell.angle_alpha   90.00
_cell.angle_beta   90.00
_cell.angle_gamma   90.00
#
_symmetry.space_group_name_H-M   'P 1'
#
loop_
_entity.id
_entity.type
_entity.pdbx_description
1 polymer ?
#
loop_
_entity_poly.entity_id
_entity_poly.type
_entity_poly.pdbx_seq_one_letter_code
_entity_poly.pdbx_strand_id
1 'polypeptide(L)'
;MGEANVKGLAVVPRPLVKGWEEAYRRYGTACEALDRSRGIDTASSMAEASKAVAVAWRAIATQGALSWWIVAAMVSAAESFDEQADYWAEQARRFGAGVSTGGTRPVHPRTSRSLHRGGR
;
A
#
# COMPACT_ATOMS: atom_id res chain seq x y z
N MET A 1 11.65 -14.66 47.73
CA MET A 1 11.38 -13.72 46.63
C MET A 1 11.22 -14.58 45.39
N GLY A 2 10.02 -14.59 44.80
CA GLY A 2 9.49 -15.71 44.02
C GLY A 2 10.25 -16.02 42.74
N GLU A 3 10.44 -17.32 42.50
CA GLU A 3 10.75 -17.87 41.18
C GLU A 3 9.68 -17.36 40.20
N ALA A 4 10.11 -16.53 39.26
CA ALA A 4 9.30 -16.17 38.11
C ALA A 4 9.03 -17.46 37.33
N ASN A 5 7.83 -17.99 37.52
CA ASN A 5 7.26 -19.11 36.82
C ASN A 5 7.29 -18.83 35.30
N VAL A 6 8.32 -19.30 34.59
CA VAL A 6 8.48 -19.17 33.12
C VAL A 6 7.50 -20.10 32.36
N LYS A 7 6.35 -20.43 32.97
CA LYS A 7 5.25 -21.16 32.32
C LYS A 7 4.50 -20.20 31.41
N GLY A 8 5.00 -20.01 30.20
CA GLY A 8 4.25 -19.32 29.16
C GLY A 8 5.08 -18.54 28.16
N LEU A 9 6.21 -19.06 27.67
CA LEU A 9 6.76 -18.55 26.43
C LEU A 9 5.73 -18.84 25.34
N ALA A 10 4.97 -17.80 24.97
CA ALA A 10 4.02 -17.85 23.88
C ALA A 10 4.74 -18.18 22.59
N VAL A 11 4.61 -19.41 22.14
CA VAL A 11 5.16 -19.84 20.86
C VAL A 11 4.15 -19.46 19.79
N VAL A 12 4.48 -18.42 19.00
CA VAL A 12 3.72 -18.11 17.79
C VAL A 12 3.74 -19.35 16.88
N PRO A 13 2.58 -19.85 16.42
CA PRO A 13 2.53 -21.01 15.53
C PRO A 13 3.43 -20.81 14.30
N ARG A 14 4.27 -21.81 14.02
CA ARG A 14 5.18 -21.80 12.85
C ARG A 14 4.49 -21.45 11.52
N PRO A 15 3.24 -21.90 11.23
CA PRO A 15 2.56 -21.50 9.99
C PRO A 15 2.36 -19.98 9.88
N LEU A 16 2.07 -19.30 10.98
CA LEU A 16 1.87 -17.84 10.99
C LEU A 16 3.19 -17.09 10.78
N VAL A 17 4.27 -17.57 11.42
CA VAL A 17 5.62 -17.03 11.18
C VAL A 17 5.99 -17.16 9.71
N LYS A 18 5.77 -18.34 9.11
CA LYS A 18 6.03 -18.55 7.67
C LYS A 18 5.18 -17.65 6.77
N GLY A 19 3.90 -17.48 7.08
CA GLY A 19 3.01 -16.58 6.34
C GLY A 19 3.47 -15.12 6.42
N TRP A 20 3.91 -14.68 7.60
CA TRP A 20 4.50 -13.36 7.79
C TRP A 20 5.81 -13.19 7.02
N GLU A 21 6.74 -14.14 7.09
CA GLU A 21 8.01 -14.10 6.36
C GLU A 21 7.79 -14.04 4.84
N GLU A 22 6.82 -14.79 4.33
CA GLU A 22 6.47 -14.77 2.91
C GLU A 22 5.90 -13.42 2.49
N ALA A 23 4.96 -12.87 3.27
CA ALA A 23 4.42 -11.53 3.03
C ALA A 23 5.53 -10.47 3.06
N TYR A 24 6.44 -10.55 4.04
CA TYR A 24 7.54 -9.60 4.19
C TYR A 24 8.57 -9.70 3.04
N ARG A 25 8.82 -10.91 2.54
CA ARG A 25 9.65 -11.12 1.33
C ARG A 25 9.02 -10.48 0.10
N ARG A 26 7.71 -10.68 -0.12
CA ARG A 26 6.98 -10.03 -1.22
C ARG A 26 7.02 -8.50 -1.12
N TYR A 27 6.89 -7.97 0.10
CA TYR A 27 7.04 -6.54 0.37
C TYR A 27 8.44 -6.03 0.00
N GLY A 28 9.50 -6.76 0.37
CA GLY A 28 10.87 -6.43 -0.03
C GLY A 28 11.05 -6.39 -1.56
N THR A 29 10.54 -7.39 -2.28
CA THR A 29 10.55 -7.40 -3.74
C THR A 29 9.78 -6.22 -4.35
N ALA A 30 8.64 -5.83 -3.76
CA ALA A 30 7.89 -4.67 -4.19
C ALA A 30 8.67 -3.35 -3.97
N CYS A 31 9.39 -3.22 -2.85
CA CYS A 31 10.28 -2.08 -2.59
C CYS A 31 11.40 -2.00 -3.65
N GLU A 32 12.07 -3.11 -3.94
CA GLU A 32 13.11 -3.17 -4.97
C GLU A 32 12.57 -2.85 -6.38
N ALA A 33 11.33 -3.24 -6.68
CA ALA A 33 10.67 -2.89 -7.94
C ALA A 33 10.37 -1.39 -8.00
N LEU A 34 9.88 -0.82 -6.90
CA LEU A 34 9.55 0.60 -6.78
C LEU A 34 10.79 1.51 -6.89
N ASP A 35 11.92 1.10 -6.31
CA ASP A 35 13.19 1.81 -6.41
C ASP A 35 13.71 1.87 -7.85
N ARG A 36 13.42 0.83 -8.64
CA ARG A 36 13.80 0.76 -10.06
C ARG A 36 12.85 1.52 -10.98
N SER A 37 11.55 1.50 -10.69
CA SER A 37 10.54 2.14 -11.52
C SER A 37 9.25 2.45 -10.76
N ARG A 38 8.70 3.63 -11.02
CA ARG A 38 7.39 4.03 -10.51
C ARG A 38 6.35 3.93 -11.62
N GLY A 39 5.29 3.17 -11.37
CA GLY A 39 4.18 3.00 -12.30
C GLY A 39 2.99 2.31 -11.64
N ILE A 40 1.94 2.08 -12.42
CA ILE A 40 0.70 1.44 -11.96
C ILE A 40 1.01 0.09 -11.32
N ASP A 41 1.80 -0.75 -12.00
CA ASP A 41 2.10 -2.11 -11.56
C ASP A 41 2.94 -2.13 -10.28
N THR A 42 3.96 -1.26 -10.17
CA THR A 42 4.80 -1.22 -8.97
C THR A 42 4.06 -0.64 -7.77
N ALA A 43 3.21 0.37 -7.97
CA ALA A 43 2.32 0.89 -6.93
C ALA A 43 1.27 -0.15 -6.48
N SER A 44 0.65 -0.87 -7.42
CA SER A 44 -0.35 -1.91 -7.09
C SER A 44 0.31 -3.06 -6.35
N SER A 45 1.48 -3.52 -6.79
CA SER A 45 2.24 -4.56 -6.09
C SER A 45 2.63 -4.14 -4.68
N MET A 46 2.99 -2.87 -4.48
CA MET A 46 3.33 -2.34 -3.17
C MET A 46 2.12 -2.27 -2.25
N ALA A 47 0.95 -1.86 -2.77
CA ALA A 47 -0.30 -1.84 -2.02
C ALA A 47 -0.68 -3.25 -1.52
N GLU A 48 -0.68 -4.23 -2.42
CA GLU A 48 -1.02 -5.63 -2.09
C GLU A 48 -0.03 -6.24 -1.11
N ALA A 49 1.28 -6.02 -1.31
CA ALA A 49 2.30 -6.56 -0.42
C ALA A 49 2.22 -5.93 0.98
N SER A 50 2.00 -4.63 1.08
CA SER A 50 1.81 -3.93 2.36
C SER A 50 0.57 -4.48 3.08
N LYS A 51 -0.54 -4.68 2.36
CA LYS A 51 -1.76 -5.25 2.94
C LYS A 51 -1.55 -6.66 3.45
N ALA A 52 -0.83 -7.50 2.72
CA ALA A 52 -0.51 -8.86 3.14
C ALA A 52 0.30 -8.89 4.45
N VAL A 53 1.27 -7.98 4.61
CA VAL A 53 2.04 -7.86 5.87
C VAL A 53 1.15 -7.41 7.02
N ALA A 54 0.26 -6.44 6.81
CA ALA A 54 -0.70 -6.01 7.84
C ALA A 54 -1.61 -7.15 8.31
N VAL A 55 -2.14 -7.96 7.38
CA VAL A 55 -2.95 -9.15 7.70
C VAL A 55 -2.14 -10.17 8.50
N ALA A 56 -0.89 -10.43 8.11
CA ALA A 56 -0.03 -11.38 8.80
C ALA A 56 0.28 -10.94 10.25
N TRP A 57 0.56 -9.64 10.46
CA TRP A 57 0.75 -9.09 11.80
C TRP A 57 -0.48 -9.27 12.69
N ARG A 58 -1.69 -8.99 12.16
CA ARG A 58 -2.94 -9.21 12.91
C ARG A 58 -3.18 -10.68 13.23
N ALA A 59 -2.87 -11.59 12.31
CA ALA A 59 -3.00 -13.02 12.56
C ALA A 59 -2.07 -13.51 13.69
N ILE A 60 -0.88 -12.92 13.82
CA ILE A 60 0.03 -13.19 14.95
C ILE A 60 -0.51 -12.54 16.23
N ALA A 61 -1.04 -11.32 16.16
CA ALA A 61 -1.57 -10.60 17.32
C ALA A 61 -2.77 -11.29 17.98
N THR A 62 -3.53 -12.12 17.24
CA THR A 62 -4.64 -12.91 17.79
C THR A 62 -4.19 -14.17 18.54
N GLN A 63 -2.90 -14.47 18.57
CA GLN A 63 -2.39 -15.66 19.27
C GLN A 63 -2.47 -15.47 20.78
N GLY A 64 -3.12 -16.43 21.45
CA GLY A 64 -3.16 -16.49 22.90
C GLY A 64 -1.76 -16.62 23.48
N ALA A 65 -1.57 -16.03 24.66
CA ALA A 65 -0.32 -15.98 25.45
C ALA A 65 0.68 -14.86 25.12
N LEU A 66 0.48 -14.04 24.07
CA LEU A 66 1.32 -12.85 23.88
C LEU A 66 1.08 -11.83 25.00
N SER A 67 2.15 -11.19 25.47
CA SER A 67 2.02 -10.06 26.40
C SER A 67 1.33 -8.89 25.70
N TRP A 68 0.52 -8.12 26.44
CA TRP A 68 -0.29 -7.02 25.87
C TRP A 68 0.54 -6.01 25.06
N TRP A 69 1.78 -5.74 25.47
CA TRP A 69 2.67 -4.81 24.78
C TRP A 69 3.20 -5.37 23.45
N ILE A 70 3.36 -6.70 23.33
CA ILE A 70 3.68 -7.36 22.05
C ILE A 70 2.49 -7.22 21.11
N VAL A 71 1.28 -7.49 21.61
CA VAL A 71 0.05 -7.35 20.83
C VAL A 71 -0.10 -5.91 20.34
N ALA A 72 0.11 -4.92 21.21
CA ALA A 72 0.08 -3.50 20.83
C ALA A 72 1.08 -3.18 19.72
N ALA A 73 2.33 -3.62 19.85
CA ALA A 73 3.36 -3.39 18.83
C ALA A 73 3.00 -4.03 17.47
N MET A 74 2.46 -5.24 17.47
CA MET A 74 2.03 -5.93 16.25
C MET A 74 0.82 -5.25 15.60
N VAL A 75 -0.13 -4.77 16.40
CA VAL A 75 -1.29 -4.01 15.90
C VAL A 75 -0.84 -2.68 15.30
N SER A 76 0.02 -1.92 15.98
CA SER A 76 0.56 -0.67 15.45
C SER A 76 1.38 -0.88 14.18
N ALA A 77 2.15 -1.97 14.09
CA ALA A 77 2.82 -2.34 12.84
C ALA A 77 1.81 -2.63 11.72
N ALA A 78 0.75 -3.39 12.00
CA ALA A 78 -0.29 -3.67 11.02
C ALA A 78 -1.01 -2.41 10.52
N GLU A 79 -1.29 -1.46 11.40
CA GLU A 79 -1.91 -0.17 11.06
C GLU A 79 -1.01 0.64 10.13
N SER A 80 0.30 0.72 10.43
CA SER A 80 1.25 1.40 9.56
C SER A 80 1.32 0.80 8.14
N PHE A 81 1.27 -0.54 8.04
CA PHE A 81 1.22 -1.21 6.74
C PHE A 81 -0.12 -1.03 6.00
N ASP A 82 -1.23 -0.86 6.72
CA ASP A 82 -2.52 -0.52 6.10
C ASP A 82 -2.52 0.90 5.53
N GLU A 83 -2.01 1.87 6.28
CA GLU A 83 -1.85 3.25 5.79
C GLU A 83 -0.97 3.28 4.54
N GLN A 84 0.11 2.49 4.54
CA GLN A 84 0.98 2.34 3.38
C GLN A 84 0.25 1.68 2.20
N ALA A 85 -0.57 0.65 2.45
CA ALA A 85 -1.37 0.01 1.41
C ALA A 85 -2.35 0.99 0.76
N ASP A 86 -3.06 1.78 1.57
CA ASP A 86 -4.01 2.79 1.11
C ASP A 86 -3.32 3.89 0.29
N TYR A 87 -2.16 4.36 0.76
CA TYR A 87 -1.34 5.33 0.03
C TYR A 87 -0.95 4.80 -1.36
N TRP A 88 -0.44 3.57 -1.45
CA TRP A 88 0.00 3.01 -2.72
C TRP A 88 -1.15 2.64 -3.64
N ALA A 89 -2.29 2.20 -3.11
CA ALA A 89 -3.51 2.01 -3.89
C ALA A 89 -3.97 3.33 -4.53
N GLU A 90 -3.87 4.45 -3.80
CA GLU A 90 -4.14 5.77 -4.35
C GLU A 90 -3.12 6.18 -5.42
N GLN A 91 -1.82 5.91 -5.23
CA GLN A 91 -0.83 6.16 -6.27
C GLN A 91 -1.09 5.34 -7.54
N ALA A 92 -1.46 4.07 -7.41
CA ALA A 92 -1.80 3.21 -8.54
C ALA A 92 -2.96 3.79 -9.36
N ARG A 93 -4.02 4.29 -8.69
CA ARG A 93 -5.13 5.00 -9.35
C ARG A 93 -4.67 6.24 -10.11
N ARG A 94 -3.76 7.03 -9.54
CA ARG A 94 -3.21 8.24 -10.18
C ARG A 94 -2.39 7.91 -11.41
N PHE A 95 -1.55 6.88 -11.34
CA PHE A 95 -0.79 6.43 -12.51
C PHE A 95 -1.72 5.94 -13.62
N GLY A 96 -2.84 5.28 -13.29
CA GLY A 96 -3.86 4.85 -14.25
C GLY A 96 -4.58 6.02 -14.92
N ALA A 97 -4.98 7.03 -14.14
CA ALA A 97 -5.67 8.21 -14.66
C ALA A 97 -4.79 9.07 -15.58
N GLY A 98 -3.47 9.13 -15.32
CA GLY A 98 -2.52 9.86 -16.16
C GLY A 98 -2.37 9.30 -17.58
N VAL A 99 -2.63 8.00 -17.77
CA VAL A 99 -2.55 7.33 -19.09
C VAL A 99 -3.77 7.66 -19.98
N SER A 100 -4.89 8.09 -19.41
CA SER A 100 -6.14 8.35 -20.17
C SER A 100 -6.22 9.72 -20.85
N THR A 101 -5.20 10.59 -20.75
CA THR A 101 -5.27 11.98 -21.27
C THR A 101 -4.42 12.21 -22.51
N GLY A 102 -4.32 11.21 -23.40
CA GLY A 102 -3.61 11.30 -24.67
C GLY A 102 -4.52 11.03 -25.86
N GLY A 103 -5.61 11.79 -26.05
CA GLY A 103 -6.53 11.47 -27.14
C GLY A 103 -7.79 12.30 -27.32
N THR A 104 -7.80 13.61 -27.01
CA THR A 104 -8.80 14.51 -27.60
C THR A 104 -8.12 15.83 -27.96
N ARG A 105 -7.74 15.93 -29.24
CA ARG A 105 -7.31 17.16 -29.87
C ARG A 105 -8.47 18.17 -29.77
N PRO A 106 -8.27 19.39 -29.25
CA PRO A 106 -9.31 20.41 -29.30
C PRO A 106 -9.58 20.75 -30.77
N VAL A 107 -10.78 20.45 -31.25
CA VAL A 107 -11.29 21.03 -32.50
C VAL A 107 -11.50 22.50 -32.21
N HIS A 108 -10.62 23.36 -32.74
CA HIS A 108 -10.89 24.79 -32.83
C HIS A 108 -12.10 25.01 -33.76
N PRO A 109 -13.20 25.62 -33.31
CA PRO A 109 -14.19 26.15 -34.23
C PRO A 109 -13.58 27.32 -34.99
N ARG A 110 -13.44 27.10 -36.29
CA ARG A 110 -13.04 28.06 -37.33
C ARG A 110 -13.78 29.39 -37.14
N THR A 111 -13.02 30.43 -36.85
CA THR A 111 -13.50 31.80 -36.66
C THR A 111 -14.10 32.32 -37.97
N SER A 112 -15.42 32.41 -38.04
CA SER A 112 -16.12 33.28 -38.98
C SER A 112 -16.49 34.54 -38.23
N ARG A 113 -15.78 35.65 -38.44
CA ARG A 113 -16.28 36.97 -38.04
C ARG A 113 -16.00 38.03 -39.10
N SER A 114 -17.06 38.21 -39.87
CA SER A 114 -17.50 39.34 -40.67
C SER A 114 -16.71 40.65 -40.56
N LEU A 115 -16.36 41.18 -41.74
CA LEU A 115 -15.94 42.55 -41.98
C LEU A 115 -17.04 43.54 -41.54
N HIS A 116 -16.70 44.43 -40.62
CA HIS A 116 -17.43 45.70 -40.43
C HIS A 116 -16.48 46.86 -40.69
N ARG A 117 -16.64 47.44 -41.88
CA ARG A 117 -16.00 48.67 -42.35
C ARG A 117 -16.91 49.84 -41.96
N GLY A 118 -16.63 50.47 -40.82
CA GLY A 118 -17.22 51.77 -40.46
C GLY A 118 -16.32 52.89 -41.00
N GLY A 119 -16.75 53.53 -42.08
CA GLY A 119 -16.20 54.80 -42.56
C GLY A 119 -16.93 55.97 -41.90
N ARG A 120 -16.17 57.03 -41.62
CA ARG A 120 -16.59 58.28 -41.00
C ARG A 120 -17.57 59.07 -41.86
#